data_AF-A0A3N7H157-F1
#
_entry.id   AF-A0A3N7H157-F1
#
_cell.length_a   1.000
_cell.length_b   1.000
_cell.length_c   1.000
_cell.angle_alpha   90.00
_cell.angle_beta   90.00
_cell.angle_gamma   90.00
#
_symmetry.space_group_name_H-M   'P 1'
#
loop_
_entity.id
_entity.type
_entity.pdbx_description
1 polymer ?
#
loop_
_entity_poly.entity_id
_entity_poly.type
_entity_poly.pdbx_seq_one_letter_code
_entity_poly.pdbx_strand_id
1 'polypeptide(L)'
;TEGNVETLRADATIIAEARSIATQRKAFHKLSNNMIALSKEFKLADNKVYLQYCPMAKGSWLSDESKIMNPYHGSNMLACGNVKSVIE
;
A
#
# COMPACT_ATOMS: atom_id res chain seq x y z
N THR A 1 5.20 13.39 12.76
CA THR A 1 4.44 14.62 13.08
C THR A 1 2.97 14.37 12.78
N GLU A 2 2.08 15.08 13.48
CA GLU A 2 0.62 14.91 13.39
C GLU A 2 0.07 15.01 11.95
N GLY A 3 0.76 15.73 11.05
CA GLY A 3 0.42 15.84 9.63
C GLY A 3 0.38 14.51 8.84
N ASN A 4 1.14 13.49 9.26
CA ASN A 4 1.10 12.18 8.60
C ASN A 4 -0.19 11.41 8.94
N VAL A 5 -0.73 11.57 10.15
CA VAL A 5 -1.93 10.83 10.61
C VAL A 5 -3.19 11.35 9.94
N GLU A 6 -3.33 12.67 9.82
CA GLU A 6 -4.51 13.26 9.15
C GLU A 6 -4.52 12.94 7.66
N THR A 7 -3.35 12.93 7.01
CA THR A 7 -3.23 12.51 5.60
C THR A 7 -3.64 11.05 5.41
N LEU A 8 -3.20 10.15 6.31
CA LEU A 8 -3.59 8.74 6.27
C LEU A 8 -5.10 8.57 6.44
N ARG A 9 -5.71 9.30 7.38
CA ARG A 9 -7.16 9.29 7.59
C ARG A 9 -7.91 9.76 6.34
N ALA A 10 -7.48 10.89 5.76
CA ALA A 10 -8.10 11.44 4.56
C ALA A 10 -8.03 10.47 3.36
N ASP A 11 -6.85 9.89 3.10
CA ASP A 11 -6.70 8.92 2.01
C ASP A 11 -7.55 7.66 2.25
N ALA A 12 -7.63 7.18 3.49
CA ALA A 12 -8.50 6.04 3.86
C ALA A 12 -9.99 6.36 3.65
N THR A 13 -10.45 7.55 4.05
CA THR A 13 -11.83 8.01 3.80
C THR A 13 -12.13 8.06 2.30
N ILE A 14 -11.22 8.60 1.49
CA ILE A 14 -11.38 8.63 0.03
C ILE A 14 -11.52 7.22 -0.54
N ILE A 15 -10.72 6.26 -0.08
CA ILE A 15 -10.82 4.86 -0.53
C ILE A 15 -12.19 4.27 -0.18
N ALA A 16 -12.67 4.51 1.05
CA ALA A 16 -13.94 3.96 1.53
C ALA A 16 -15.17 4.55 0.80
N GLU A 17 -15.15 5.84 0.49
CA GLU A 17 -16.29 6.56 -0.08
C GLU A 17 -16.30 6.60 -1.62
N ALA A 18 -15.14 6.42 -2.26
CA ALA A 18 -15.03 6.52 -3.70
C ALA A 18 -15.81 5.41 -4.42
N ARG A 19 -16.70 5.82 -5.33
CA ARG A 19 -17.43 4.90 -6.23
C ARG A 19 -16.60 4.41 -7.42
N SER A 20 -15.44 5.03 -7.66
CA SER A 20 -14.58 4.71 -8.79
C SER A 20 -13.31 4.00 -8.32
N ILE A 21 -13.00 2.87 -8.94
CA ILE A 21 -11.77 2.12 -8.66
C ILE A 21 -10.51 2.94 -8.99
N ALA A 22 -10.59 3.84 -9.96
CA ALA A 22 -9.48 4.73 -10.31
C ALA A 22 -9.17 5.71 -9.18
N THR A 23 -10.21 6.28 -8.56
CA THR A 23 -10.07 7.16 -7.40
C THR A 23 -9.52 6.39 -6.19
N GLN A 24 -10.06 5.20 -5.91
CA GLN A 24 -9.57 4.34 -4.82
C GLN A 24 -8.08 4.02 -5.00
N ARG A 25 -7.64 3.61 -6.20
CA ARG A 25 -6.23 3.29 -6.48
C ARG A 25 -5.31 4.50 -6.33
N LYS A 26 -5.76 5.69 -6.73
CA LYS A 26 -4.99 6.93 -6.56
C LYS A 26 -4.78 7.28 -5.09
N ALA A 27 -5.82 7.15 -4.27
CA ALA A 27 -5.72 7.36 -2.82
C ALA A 27 -4.88 6.26 -2.15
N PHE A 28 -5.06 5.00 -2.56
CA PHE A 28 -4.28 3.88 -2.06
C PHE A 28 -2.78 4.02 -2.32
N HIS A 29 -2.37 4.59 -3.46
CA HIS A 29 -0.96 4.88 -3.75
C HIS A 29 -0.35 5.81 -2.70
N LYS A 30 -1.05 6.90 -2.34
CA LYS A 30 -0.61 7.85 -1.31
C LYS A 30 -0.60 7.22 0.08
N LEU A 31 -1.69 6.54 0.45
CA LEU A 31 -1.81 5.83 1.72
C LEU A 31 -0.65 4.85 1.90
N SER A 32 -0.35 4.06 0.87
CA SER A 32 0.72 3.05 0.92
C SER A 32 2.08 3.67 1.15
N ASN A 33 2.42 4.77 0.46
CA ASN A 33 3.71 5.45 0.66
C ASN A 33 3.87 5.95 2.10
N ASN A 34 2.81 6.51 2.69
CA ASN A 34 2.83 6.97 4.07
C ASN A 34 2.94 5.82 5.08
N MET A 35 2.23 4.71 4.85
CA MET A 35 2.34 3.52 5.70
C MET A 35 3.73 2.88 5.63
N ILE A 36 4.36 2.85 4.45
CA ILE A 36 5.75 2.39 4.28
C ILE A 36 6.75 3.32 4.96
N ALA A 37 6.50 4.64 4.99
CA ALA A 37 7.34 5.56 5.75
C ALA A 37 7.23 5.26 7.25
N LEU A 38 6.03 5.02 7.77
CA LEU A 38 5.82 4.65 9.17
C LEU A 38 6.45 3.30 9.51
N SER A 39 6.44 2.34 8.60
CA SER A 39 7.04 1.01 8.83
C SER A 39 8.56 1.04 9.04
N LYS A 40 9.22 2.14 8.70
CA LYS A 40 10.66 2.34 8.92
C LYS A 40 10.97 2.91 10.29
N GLU A 41 10.00 3.58 10.90
CA GLU A 41 10.12 4.26 12.19
C GLU A 41 9.53 3.41 13.32
N PHE A 42 8.53 2.57 13.01
CA PHE A 42 7.76 1.80 13.97
C PHE A 42 7.57 0.36 13.50
N LYS A 43 7.62 -0.57 14.46
CA LYS A 43 7.21 -1.97 14.23
C LYS A 43 5.69 -1.99 14.00
N LEU A 44 5.25 -2.40 12.81
CA LEU A 44 3.83 -2.39 12.42
C LEU A 44 3.06 -3.66 12.81
N ALA A 45 3.74 -4.80 12.89
CA ALA A 45 3.14 -6.10 13.17
C ALA A 45 4.17 -7.01 13.85
N ASP A 46 3.69 -8.04 14.55
CA ASP A 46 4.57 -9.04 15.18
C ASP A 46 5.05 -10.11 14.20
N ASN A 47 4.32 -10.29 13.11
CA ASN A 47 4.68 -11.14 11.98
C ASN A 47 5.41 -10.35 10.89
N LYS A 48 6.04 -11.10 9.97
CA LYS A 48 6.72 -10.54 8.81
C LYS A 48 5.76 -9.71 7.96
N VAL A 49 6.23 -8.53 7.56
CA VAL A 49 5.54 -7.66 6.59
C VAL A 49 6.38 -7.56 5.33
N TYR A 50 5.76 -7.81 4.19
CA TYR A 50 6.39 -7.77 2.88
C TYR A 50 6.13 -6.42 2.22
N LEU A 51 7.21 -5.70 1.89
CA LEU A 51 7.14 -4.56 0.98
C LEU A 51 7.12 -5.10 -0.45
N GLN A 52 6.00 -4.92 -1.15
CA GLN A 52 5.80 -5.37 -2.53
C GLN A 52 5.74 -4.15 -3.46
N TYR A 53 6.06 -4.35 -4.74
CA TYR A 53 6.17 -3.27 -5.74
C TYR A 53 5.63 -3.65 -7.10
N CYS A 54 4.95 -2.69 -7.75
CA CYS A 54 4.49 -2.77 -9.12
C CYS A 54 5.28 -1.79 -9.99
N PRO A 55 6.09 -2.26 -10.96
CA PRO A 55 6.88 -1.38 -11.82
C PRO A 55 6.05 -0.52 -12.78
N MET A 56 4.86 -0.98 -13.18
CA MET A 56 3.98 -0.26 -14.11
C MET A 56 3.27 0.91 -13.43
N ALA A 57 2.71 0.67 -12.24
CA ALA A 57 2.08 1.72 -11.44
C ALA A 57 3.09 2.63 -10.72
N LYS A 58 4.37 2.24 -10.70
CA LYS A 58 5.41 2.86 -9.86
C LYS A 58 4.93 3.02 -8.42
N GLY A 59 4.33 1.95 -7.88
CA GLY A 59 3.66 1.96 -6.58
C GLY A 59 4.08 0.76 -5.73
N SER A 60 4.21 1.00 -4.42
CA SER A 60 4.57 0.00 -3.43
C SER A 60 3.45 -0.18 -2.42
N TRP A 61 3.29 -1.39 -1.89
CA TRP A 61 2.33 -1.67 -0.81
C TRP A 61 2.94 -2.63 0.22
N LEU A 62 2.31 -2.70 1.39
CA LEU A 62 2.64 -3.65 2.44
C LEU A 62 1.65 -4.82 2.41
N SER A 63 2.13 -6.03 2.67
CA SER A 63 1.32 -7.23 2.80
C SER A 63 1.86 -8.11 3.92
N ASP A 64 0.99 -8.84 4.60
CA ASP A 64 1.32 -9.90 5.55
C ASP A 64 1.65 -11.24 4.86
N GLU A 65 1.42 -11.34 3.55
CA GLU A 65 1.73 -12.50 2.72
C GLU A 65 2.89 -12.21 1.74
N SER A 66 3.69 -13.24 1.44
CA SER A 66 4.73 -13.15 0.41
C SER A 66 4.16 -13.24 -1.01
N LYS A 67 2.94 -13.76 -1.15
CA LYS A 67 2.23 -13.88 -2.43
C LYS A 67 1.87 -12.49 -2.95
N ILE A 68 2.18 -12.24 -4.22
CA ILE A 68 1.85 -10.98 -4.88
C ILE A 68 0.35 -10.94 -5.21
N MET A 69 -0.33 -9.93 -4.67
CA MET A 69 -1.72 -9.59 -4.96
C MET A 69 -1.79 -8.08 -5.28
N ASN A 70 -1.47 -7.73 -6.53
CA ASN A 70 -1.27 -6.35 -6.98
C ASN A 70 -2.58 -5.54 -6.92
N PRO A 71 -2.66 -4.49 -6.06
CA PRO A 71 -3.87 -3.68 -5.91
C PRO A 71 -4.04 -2.62 -7.02
N TYR A 72 -2.98 -2.31 -7.75
CA TYR A 72 -2.98 -1.22 -8.74
C TYR A 72 -3.54 -1.61 -10.09
N HIS A 73 -3.56 -2.89 -10.40
CA HIS A 73 -4.07 -3.42 -11.66
C HIS A 73 -5.11 -4.50 -11.38
N GLY A 74 -6.13 -4.60 -12.24
CA GLY A 74 -7.24 -5.55 -12.05
C GLY A 74 -6.80 -7.00 -12.13
N SER A 75 -7.78 -7.91 -12.17
CA SER A 75 -7.58 -9.37 -12.17
C SER A 75 -6.50 -9.87 -13.14
N ASN A 76 -6.38 -9.26 -14.33
CA ASN A 76 -5.41 -9.65 -15.36
C ASN A 76 -3.95 -9.46 -14.97
N MET A 77 -3.65 -8.68 -13.91
CA MET A 77 -2.28 -8.43 -13.44
C MET A 77 -2.15 -8.65 -11.93
N LEU A 78 -3.06 -9.42 -11.34
CA LEU A 78 -3.11 -9.63 -9.89
C LEU A 78 -1.81 -10.24 -9.35
N ALA A 79 -1.16 -11.12 -10.11
CA ALA A 79 0.12 -11.73 -9.72
C ALA A 79 1.36 -10.93 -10.18
N CYS A 80 1.18 -9.78 -10.85
CA CYS A 80 2.31 -9.00 -11.37
C CYS A 80 2.89 -8.07 -10.32
N GLY A 81 4.17 -8.26 -9.98
CA GLY A 81 4.90 -7.42 -9.03
C GLY A 81 6.10 -8.17 -8.49
N ASN A 82 6.80 -7.57 -7.54
CA ASN A 82 7.92 -8.21 -6.87
C ASN A 82 7.95 -7.84 -5.38
N VAL A 83 8.40 -8.76 -4.54
CA VAL A 83 8.80 -8.44 -3.16
C VAL A 83 10.09 -7.63 -3.25
N LYS A 84 10.16 -6.50 -2.55
CA LYS A 84 11.33 -5.62 -2.45
C LYS A 84 12.12 -5.89 -1.18
N SER A 85 11.43 -6.09 -0.06
CA SER A 85 12.04 -6.39 1.23
C SER A 85 11.04 -7.05 2.17
N VAL A 86 11.57 -7.67 3.22
CA VAL A 86 10.81 -8.14 4.38
C VAL A 86 11.14 -7.20 5.55
N ILE A 87 10.11 -6.79 6.28
CA ILE A 87 10.18 -5.96 7.47
C ILE A 87 9.82 -6.87 8.66
N GLU A 88 10.63 -6.83 9.72
CA GLU A 88 10.54 -7.64 10.94
C GLU A 88 10.45 -6.76 12.20
#